data_AF-A0AAV5YZW1-F1
#
_entry.id   AF-A0AAV5YZW1-F1
#
_cell.length_a   1.000
_cell.length_b   1.000
_cell.length_c   1.000
_cell.angle_alpha   90.00
_cell.angle_beta   90.00
_cell.angle_gamma   90.00
#
_symmetry.space_group_name_H-M   'P 1'
#
loop_
_entity.id
_entity.type
_entity.pdbx_description
1 polymer ?
#
loop_
_entity_poly.entity_id
_entity_poly.type
_entity_poly.pdbx_seq_one_letter_code
_entity_poly.pdbx_strand_id
1 'polypeptide(L)'
;MTPRRRPPHRHLIRLIALVVGSAMWLAATAFAQAPPPPAGAPIQGLERLSPEERAATERNLERWRGMTPEQRERALENYRHWKGLSPEDRQNTRQNLQRFRQMPPGERARIMQDFQRWNQLPDDRKRELQRAYERYQRLPPDRQRQIQQRYERYQSLPPDQRERFDRNLERWRSMTPEQRQQAREQIRQRRPPAPREIRPPRDDGGPGRRPR
;
A
#
# COMPACT_ATOMS: atom_id res chain seq x y z
N MET A 1 22.58 19.03 -0.35
CA MET A 1 21.57 18.57 -1.33
C MET A 1 21.06 17.19 -0.88
N THR A 2 20.02 17.16 -0.04
CA THR A 2 19.46 15.91 0.51
C THR A 2 18.44 15.32 -0.47
N PRO A 3 18.51 14.03 -0.84
CA PRO A 3 17.56 13.45 -1.77
C PRO A 3 16.16 13.40 -1.13
N ARG A 4 15.21 14.02 -1.83
CA ARG A 4 13.78 14.08 -1.48
C ARG A 4 13.22 12.65 -1.47
N ARG A 5 13.10 12.05 -0.26
CA ARG A 5 12.51 10.73 -0.06
C ARG A 5 11.07 10.75 -0.56
N ARG A 6 10.78 10.01 -1.63
CA ARG A 6 9.42 9.80 -2.14
C ARG A 6 8.64 8.94 -1.13
N PRO A 7 7.37 9.23 -0.81
CA PRO A 7 6.61 8.44 0.15
C PRO A 7 6.38 7.00 -0.36
N PRO A 8 6.62 5.97 0.46
CA PRO A 8 6.73 4.56 0.03
C PRO A 8 5.40 3.87 -0.33
N HIS A 9 4.27 4.59 -0.35
CA HIS A 9 2.94 3.97 -0.48
C HIS A 9 2.59 3.46 -1.88
N ARG A 10 3.39 3.75 -2.92
CA ARG A 10 3.18 3.18 -4.27
C ARG A 10 3.34 1.66 -4.31
N HIS A 11 3.95 1.07 -3.29
CA HIS A 11 4.29 -0.36 -3.26
C HIS A 11 3.64 -1.13 -2.11
N LEU A 12 3.02 -0.46 -1.12
CA LEU A 12 2.51 -1.14 0.08
C LEU A 12 1.40 -2.15 -0.26
N ILE A 13 0.57 -1.87 -1.27
CA ILE A 13 -0.49 -2.80 -1.72
C ILE A 13 0.07 -3.87 -2.68
N ARG A 14 1.19 -3.61 -3.36
CA ARG A 14 1.86 -4.60 -4.23
C ARG A 14 2.79 -5.55 -3.46
N LEU A 15 3.20 -5.18 -2.25
CA LEU A 15 4.04 -6.00 -1.36
C LEU A 15 3.24 -7.09 -0.62
N ILE A 16 1.92 -6.92 -0.50
CA ILE A 16 1.02 -7.83 0.24
C ILE A 16 0.99 -9.25 -0.36
N ALA A 17 1.43 -9.45 -1.60
CA ALA A 17 1.34 -10.74 -2.28
C ALA A 17 2.55 -11.68 -2.11
N LEU A 18 3.67 -11.29 -1.49
CA LEU A 18 4.94 -11.98 -1.77
C LEU A 18 5.80 -12.34 -0.57
N VAL A 19 5.42 -13.45 0.08
CA VAL A 19 6.41 -14.33 0.72
C VAL A 19 6.24 -15.82 0.37
N VAL A 20 5.15 -16.29 -0.25
CA VAL A 20 4.94 -17.75 -0.43
C VAL A 20 5.13 -18.27 -1.87
N GLY A 21 5.20 -17.41 -2.88
CA GLY A 21 5.05 -17.86 -4.28
C GLY A 21 6.31 -18.34 -5.04
N SER A 22 7.47 -18.52 -4.42
CA SER A 22 8.73 -18.79 -5.18
C SER A 22 9.35 -20.18 -5.01
N ALA A 23 8.67 -21.14 -4.38
CA ALA A 23 9.21 -22.49 -4.27
C ALA A 23 8.14 -23.60 -4.33
N MET A 24 7.25 -23.53 -5.32
CA MET A 24 6.45 -24.69 -5.71
C MET A 24 6.53 -24.87 -7.22
N TRP A 25 7.69 -25.30 -7.69
CA TRP A 25 7.77 -26.08 -8.90
C TRP A 25 7.55 -27.54 -8.51
N LEU A 26 6.43 -28.08 -8.98
CA LEU A 26 5.90 -29.45 -8.93
C LEU A 26 4.65 -29.64 -8.05
N ALA A 27 3.55 -30.02 -8.73
CA ALA A 27 2.34 -30.67 -8.22
C ALA A 27 1.23 -29.86 -7.51
N ALA A 28 0.99 -28.61 -7.89
CA ALA A 28 -0.13 -27.85 -7.31
C ALA A 28 -1.56 -28.28 -7.72
N THR A 29 -1.73 -29.36 -8.49
CA THR A 29 -3.06 -29.98 -8.69
C THR A 29 -3.33 -31.13 -7.71
N ALA A 30 -2.30 -31.74 -7.10
CA ALA A 30 -2.45 -32.88 -6.18
C ALA A 30 -2.37 -32.49 -4.69
N PHE A 31 -1.62 -31.43 -4.35
CA PHE A 31 -1.39 -31.05 -2.95
C PHE A 31 -2.52 -30.25 -2.29
N ALA A 32 -3.60 -29.96 -3.01
CA ALA A 32 -4.71 -29.16 -2.46
C ALA A 32 -5.64 -29.92 -1.52
N GLN A 33 -5.67 -31.26 -1.61
CA GLN A 33 -6.58 -32.11 -0.82
C GLN A 33 -5.90 -33.33 -0.18
N ALA A 34 -4.62 -33.60 -0.48
CA ALA A 34 -3.89 -34.71 0.11
C ALA A 34 -3.15 -34.30 1.40
N PRO A 35 -3.11 -35.15 2.45
CA PRO A 35 -2.24 -34.91 3.60
C PRO A 35 -0.78 -34.78 3.14
N PRO A 36 0.03 -33.94 3.80
CA PRO A 36 1.44 -33.80 3.44
C PRO A 36 2.13 -35.18 3.52
N PRO A 37 3.07 -35.48 2.60
CA PRO A 37 3.81 -36.73 2.65
C PRO A 37 4.53 -36.84 4.01
N PRO A 38 4.57 -38.05 4.60
CA PRO A 38 5.19 -38.25 5.91
C PRO A 38 6.65 -37.80 5.90
N ALA A 39 7.15 -37.43 7.09
CA ALA A 39 8.55 -37.07 7.27
C ALA A 39 9.44 -38.25 6.82
N GLY A 40 10.46 -37.96 6.00
CA GLY A 40 11.35 -38.99 5.43
C GLY A 40 10.88 -39.69 4.15
N ALA A 41 9.66 -39.42 3.66
CA ALA A 41 9.22 -39.97 2.38
C ALA A 41 10.08 -39.41 1.21
N PRO A 42 10.60 -40.26 0.30
CA PRO A 42 11.36 -39.81 -0.85
C PRO A 42 10.45 -39.03 -1.80
N ILE A 43 10.81 -37.77 -2.07
CA ILE A 43 10.08 -36.95 -3.05
C ILE A 43 10.77 -37.14 -4.39
N GLN A 44 10.13 -37.90 -5.26
CA GLN A 44 10.62 -38.15 -6.61
C GLN A 44 10.85 -36.82 -7.35
N GLY A 45 12.05 -36.65 -7.92
CA GLY A 45 12.45 -35.45 -8.65
C GLY A 45 13.42 -34.52 -7.91
N LEU A 46 13.56 -34.63 -6.58
CA LEU A 46 14.60 -33.90 -5.82
C LEU A 46 16.02 -34.24 -6.29
N GLU A 47 16.25 -35.49 -6.71
CA GLU A 47 17.54 -35.99 -7.20
C GLU A 47 18.05 -35.27 -8.46
N ARG A 48 17.16 -34.59 -9.19
CA ARG A 48 17.47 -33.87 -10.43
C ARG A 48 17.78 -32.39 -10.21
N LEU A 49 17.62 -31.89 -8.99
CA LEU A 49 17.85 -30.49 -8.64
C LEU A 49 19.32 -30.28 -8.28
N SER A 50 19.82 -29.06 -8.49
CA SER A 50 21.12 -28.67 -7.91
C SER A 50 21.07 -28.74 -6.37
N PRO A 51 22.23 -28.86 -5.69
CA PRO A 51 22.25 -28.90 -4.22
C PRO A 51 21.53 -27.71 -3.55
N GLU A 52 21.64 -26.51 -4.13
CA GLU A 52 20.98 -25.31 -3.61
C GLU A 52 19.45 -25.38 -3.78
N GLU A 53 18.98 -25.78 -4.96
CA GLU A 53 17.56 -25.96 -5.26
C GLU A 53 16.93 -27.08 -4.43
N ARG A 54 17.66 -28.18 -4.23
CA ARG A 54 17.25 -29.27 -3.35
C ARG A 54 17.10 -28.78 -1.92
N ALA A 55 18.10 -28.11 -1.37
CA ALA A 55 18.06 -27.58 -0.01
C ALA A 55 16.94 -26.54 0.17
N ALA A 56 16.69 -25.70 -0.84
CA ALA A 56 15.55 -24.80 -0.83
C ALA A 56 14.21 -25.56 -0.83
N THR A 57 14.08 -26.59 -1.65
CA THR A 57 12.86 -27.41 -1.74
C THR A 57 12.58 -28.12 -0.41
N GLU A 58 13.59 -28.74 0.19
CA GLU A 58 13.51 -29.41 1.49
C GLU A 58 13.03 -28.46 2.62
N ARG A 59 13.62 -27.25 2.72
CA ARG A 59 13.17 -26.23 3.69
C ARG A 59 11.71 -25.81 3.50
N ASN A 60 11.25 -25.70 2.25
CA ASN A 60 9.87 -25.32 1.97
C ASN A 60 8.88 -26.45 2.30
N LEU A 61 9.28 -27.70 2.08
CA LEU A 61 8.49 -28.88 2.45
C LEU A 61 8.35 -29.02 3.96
N GLU A 62 9.43 -28.80 4.70
CA GLU A 62 9.39 -28.78 6.17
C GLU A 62 8.42 -27.70 6.67
N ARG A 63 8.50 -26.49 6.09
CA ARG A 63 7.54 -25.42 6.38
C ARG A 63 6.09 -25.83 6.06
N TRP A 64 5.85 -26.47 4.92
CA TRP A 64 4.52 -26.95 4.51
C TRP A 64 3.97 -28.02 5.45
N ARG A 65 4.82 -28.94 5.93
CA ARG A 65 4.47 -29.95 6.94
C ARG A 65 4.05 -29.31 8.26
N GLY A 66 4.67 -28.20 8.64
CA GLY A 66 4.33 -27.42 9.84
C GLY A 66 3.09 -26.51 9.72
N MET A 67 2.47 -26.37 8.53
CA MET A 67 1.30 -25.51 8.36
C MET A 67 0.00 -26.12 8.90
N THR A 68 -0.90 -25.29 9.44
CA THR A 68 -2.29 -25.69 9.72
C THR A 68 -3.08 -25.90 8.41
N PRO A 69 -4.23 -26.59 8.42
CA PRO A 69 -5.09 -26.71 7.24
C PRO A 69 -5.43 -25.37 6.59
N GLU A 70 -5.77 -24.35 7.39
CA GLU A 70 -6.11 -23.00 6.93
C GLU A 70 -4.91 -22.30 6.29
N GLN A 71 -3.72 -22.47 6.88
CA GLN A 71 -2.48 -21.93 6.31
C GLN A 71 -2.14 -22.56 4.97
N ARG A 72 -2.37 -23.88 4.81
CA ARG A 72 -2.19 -24.59 3.53
C ARG A 72 -3.17 -24.09 2.49
N GLU A 73 -4.44 -23.96 2.85
CA GLU A 73 -5.47 -23.42 1.96
C GLU A 73 -5.10 -22.02 1.45
N ARG A 74 -4.68 -21.14 2.36
CA ARG A 74 -4.23 -19.79 2.00
C ARG A 74 -3.00 -19.81 1.09
N ALA A 75 -2.04 -20.70 1.33
CA ALA A 75 -0.88 -20.87 0.47
C ALA A 75 -1.26 -21.34 -0.95
N LEU A 76 -2.24 -22.25 -1.08
CA LEU A 76 -2.76 -22.72 -2.36
C LEU A 76 -3.52 -21.61 -3.10
N GLU A 77 -4.33 -20.83 -2.39
CA GLU A 77 -5.02 -19.66 -2.96
C GLU A 77 -4.01 -18.66 -3.54
N ASN A 78 -2.98 -18.31 -2.76
CA ASN A 78 -1.90 -17.44 -3.21
C ASN A 78 -1.18 -18.00 -4.44
N TYR A 79 -0.95 -19.32 -4.47
CA TYR A 79 -0.37 -19.99 -5.64
C TYR A 79 -1.28 -19.90 -6.87
N ARG A 80 -2.58 -20.15 -6.74
CA ARG A 80 -3.54 -20.02 -7.84
C ARG A 80 -3.54 -18.59 -8.40
N HIS A 81 -3.51 -17.59 -7.52
CA HIS A 81 -3.38 -16.19 -7.92
C HIS A 81 -2.08 -15.93 -8.68
N TRP A 82 -0.94 -16.38 -8.15
CA TRP A 82 0.37 -16.27 -8.81
C TRP A 82 0.40 -16.91 -10.21
N LYS A 83 -0.19 -18.10 -10.34
CA LYS A 83 -0.34 -18.78 -11.63
C LYS A 83 -1.23 -18.00 -12.60
N GLY A 84 -2.22 -17.27 -12.10
CA GLY A 84 -3.09 -16.41 -12.91
C GLY A 84 -2.45 -15.10 -13.37
N LEU A 85 -1.30 -14.70 -12.80
CA LEU A 85 -0.63 -13.46 -13.19
C LEU A 85 -0.07 -13.53 -14.62
N SER A 86 -0.13 -12.39 -15.31
CA SER A 86 0.53 -12.19 -16.61
C SER A 86 2.05 -12.33 -16.48
N PRO A 87 2.79 -12.63 -17.57
CA PRO A 87 4.25 -12.64 -17.54
C PRO A 87 4.85 -11.32 -17.02
N GLU A 88 4.24 -10.18 -17.39
CA GLU A 88 4.65 -8.86 -16.93
C GLU A 88 4.45 -8.71 -15.41
N ASP A 89 3.29 -9.10 -14.88
CA ASP A 89 3.00 -9.01 -13.44
C ASP A 89 3.91 -9.92 -12.61
N ARG A 90 4.23 -11.12 -13.13
CA ARG A 90 5.22 -12.00 -12.49
C ARG A 90 6.60 -11.38 -12.48
N GLN A 91 6.99 -10.69 -13.55
CA GLN A 91 8.28 -10.00 -13.61
C GLN A 91 8.33 -8.80 -12.66
N ASN A 92 7.27 -7.98 -12.63
CA ASN A 92 7.12 -6.87 -11.69
C ASN A 92 7.20 -7.33 -10.24
N THR A 93 6.57 -8.46 -9.94
CA THR A 93 6.65 -9.13 -8.65
C THR A 93 8.09 -9.51 -8.27
N ARG A 94 8.81 -10.19 -9.16
CA ARG A 94 10.21 -10.58 -8.91
C ARG A 94 11.09 -9.37 -8.61
N GLN A 95 10.93 -8.30 -9.39
CA GLN A 95 11.65 -7.04 -9.17
C GLN A 95 11.30 -6.39 -7.83
N ASN A 96 10.02 -6.38 -7.44
CA ASN A 96 9.61 -5.85 -6.13
C ASN A 96 10.24 -6.65 -4.98
N LEU A 97 10.28 -7.98 -5.09
CA LEU A 97 10.94 -8.84 -4.11
C LEU A 97 12.45 -8.57 -4.03
N GLN A 98 13.12 -8.40 -5.17
CA GLN A 98 14.53 -8.06 -5.22
C GLN A 98 14.80 -6.71 -4.53
N ARG A 99 14.01 -5.67 -4.84
CA ARG A 99 14.09 -4.36 -4.19
C ARG A 99 13.88 -4.48 -2.68
N PHE A 100 12.89 -5.26 -2.24
CA PHE A 100 12.64 -5.49 -0.82
C PHE A 100 13.82 -6.16 -0.11
N ARG A 101 14.45 -7.17 -0.73
CA ARG A 101 15.64 -7.85 -0.17
C ARG A 101 16.83 -6.91 -0.04
N GLN A 102 16.96 -5.93 -0.92
CA GLN A 102 18.04 -4.94 -0.92
C GLN A 102 17.78 -3.75 0.03
N MET A 103 16.59 -3.61 0.60
CA MET A 103 16.29 -2.55 1.55
C MET A 103 17.09 -2.71 2.86
N PRO A 104 17.48 -1.61 3.53
CA PRO A 104 18.08 -1.66 4.85
C PRO A 104 17.22 -2.46 5.85
N PRO A 105 17.83 -3.18 6.81
CA PRO A 105 17.09 -4.03 7.75
C PRO A 105 15.96 -3.31 8.49
N GLY A 106 16.17 -2.05 8.91
CA GLY A 106 15.16 -1.25 9.58
C GLY A 106 13.97 -0.87 8.68
N GLU A 107 14.19 -0.67 7.38
CA GLU A 107 13.11 -0.39 6.44
C GLU A 107 12.29 -1.66 6.15
N ARG A 108 12.97 -2.79 5.96
CA ARG A 108 12.32 -4.10 5.84
C ARG A 108 11.46 -4.42 7.05
N ALA A 109 11.99 -4.20 8.26
CA ALA A 109 11.27 -4.46 9.51
C ALA A 109 9.99 -3.63 9.60
N ARG A 110 10.04 -2.33 9.24
CA ARG A 110 8.85 -1.47 9.20
C ARG A 110 7.79 -1.98 8.23
N ILE A 111 8.18 -2.34 7.01
CA ILE A 111 7.25 -2.90 6.02
C ILE A 111 6.61 -4.19 6.53
N MET A 112 7.39 -5.08 7.18
CA MET A 112 6.84 -6.31 7.76
C MET A 112 5.86 -6.02 8.90
N GLN A 113 6.14 -5.04 9.76
CA GLN A 113 5.22 -4.61 10.81
C GLN A 113 3.93 -4.02 10.22
N ASP A 114 4.03 -3.18 9.19
CA ASP A 114 2.87 -2.61 8.49
C ASP A 114 2.01 -3.71 7.88
N PHE A 115 2.66 -4.72 7.28
CA PHE A 115 1.99 -5.90 6.72
C PHE A 115 1.28 -6.74 7.79
N GLN A 116 1.91 -6.96 8.95
CA GLN A 116 1.28 -7.65 10.07
C GLN A 116 0.04 -6.91 10.57
N ARG A 117 0.12 -5.58 10.74
CA ARG A 117 -1.04 -4.76 11.12
C ARG A 117 -2.14 -4.84 10.09
N TRP A 118 -1.81 -4.82 8.80
CA TRP A 118 -2.80 -5.00 7.73
C TRP A 118 -3.50 -6.36 7.82
N ASN A 119 -2.78 -7.45 8.06
CA ASN A 119 -3.37 -8.78 8.14
C ASN A 119 -4.34 -8.94 9.31
N GLN A 120 -4.07 -8.23 10.41
CA GLN A 120 -4.91 -8.17 11.60
C GLN A 120 -6.18 -7.31 11.41
N LEU A 121 -6.29 -6.54 10.32
CA LEU A 121 -7.49 -5.77 10.05
C LEU A 121 -8.69 -6.70 9.75
N PRO A 122 -9.88 -6.39 10.28
CA PRO A 122 -11.13 -6.99 9.84
C PRO A 122 -11.33 -6.83 8.32
N ASP A 123 -11.98 -7.80 7.68
CA ASP A 123 -12.09 -7.82 6.22
C ASP A 123 -12.93 -6.68 5.64
N ASP A 124 -13.94 -6.21 6.38
CA ASP A 124 -14.70 -5.01 6.03
C ASP A 124 -13.80 -3.76 6.01
N ARG A 125 -12.88 -3.64 6.96
CA ARG A 125 -11.89 -2.55 7.01
C ARG A 125 -10.88 -2.67 5.88
N LYS A 126 -10.39 -3.88 5.58
CA LYS A 126 -9.52 -4.12 4.40
C LYS A 126 -10.25 -3.69 3.11
N ARG A 127 -11.51 -4.08 2.93
CA ARG A 127 -12.34 -3.69 1.76
C ARG A 127 -12.57 -2.18 1.69
N GLU A 128 -12.82 -1.52 2.81
CA GLU A 128 -12.96 -0.07 2.88
C GLU A 128 -11.70 0.66 2.40
N LEU A 129 -10.53 0.25 2.94
CA LEU A 129 -9.24 0.82 2.58
C LEU A 129 -8.88 0.56 1.11
N GLN A 130 -9.19 -0.63 0.60
CA GLN A 130 -9.02 -0.96 -0.82
C GLN A 130 -9.84 -0.03 -1.72
N ARG A 131 -11.14 0.15 -1.42
CA ARG A 131 -11.99 1.10 -2.16
C ARG A 131 -11.48 2.54 -2.05
N ALA A 132 -10.98 2.95 -0.89
CA ALA A 132 -10.41 4.29 -0.71
C ALA A 132 -9.15 4.48 -1.58
N TYR A 133 -8.30 3.46 -1.65
CA TYR A 133 -7.11 3.47 -2.50
C TYR A 133 -7.48 3.52 -3.98
N GLU A 134 -8.47 2.75 -4.44
CA GLU A 134 -8.95 2.79 -5.82
C GLU A 134 -9.49 4.17 -6.20
N ARG A 135 -10.28 4.81 -5.32
CA ARG A 135 -10.72 6.19 -5.53
C ARG A 135 -9.53 7.14 -5.63
N TYR A 136 -8.52 6.97 -4.78
CA TYR A 136 -7.31 7.78 -4.82
C TYR A 136 -6.53 7.60 -6.14
N GLN A 137 -6.39 6.37 -6.64
CA GLN A 137 -5.70 6.07 -7.91
C GLN A 137 -6.39 6.70 -9.13
N ARG A 138 -7.73 6.82 -9.08
CA ARG A 138 -8.52 7.47 -10.13
C ARG A 138 -8.46 9.00 -10.10
N LEU A 139 -7.88 9.60 -9.06
CA LEU A 139 -7.73 11.06 -9.00
C LEU A 139 -6.73 11.55 -10.05
N PRO A 140 -6.95 12.75 -10.61
CA PRO A 140 -5.94 13.41 -11.45
C PRO A 140 -4.59 13.51 -10.73
N PRO A 141 -3.45 13.41 -11.45
CA PRO A 141 -2.12 13.42 -10.83
C PRO A 141 -1.88 14.60 -9.88
N ASP A 142 -2.42 15.77 -10.20
CA ASP A 142 -2.27 16.99 -9.40
C ASP A 142 -2.99 16.89 -8.06
N ARG A 143 -4.17 16.26 -8.05
CA ARG A 143 -4.91 15.97 -6.82
C ARG A 143 -4.19 14.94 -5.97
N GLN A 144 -3.63 13.90 -6.58
CA GLN A 144 -2.79 12.93 -5.88
C GLN A 144 -1.59 13.60 -5.21
N ARG A 145 -0.87 14.48 -5.94
CA ARG A 145 0.26 15.25 -5.40
C ARG A 145 -0.17 16.14 -4.23
N GLN A 146 -1.31 16.82 -4.34
CA GLN A 146 -1.82 17.66 -3.25
C GLN A 146 -2.12 16.85 -1.98
N ILE A 147 -2.70 15.65 -2.12
CA ILE A 147 -2.97 14.75 -0.99
C ILE A 147 -1.65 14.29 -0.35
N GLN A 148 -0.67 13.87 -1.17
CA GLN A 148 0.65 13.46 -0.68
C GLN A 148 1.35 14.59 0.08
N GLN A 149 1.36 15.81 -0.45
CA GLN A 149 1.98 16.96 0.22
C GLN A 149 1.31 17.27 1.57
N ARG A 150 -0.02 17.17 1.65
CA ARG A 150 -0.74 17.35 2.92
C ARG A 150 -0.39 16.27 3.93
N TYR A 151 -0.27 15.03 3.47
CA TYR A 151 0.14 13.91 4.31
C TYR A 151 1.58 14.05 4.80
N GLU A 152 2.52 14.44 3.93
CA GLU A 152 3.91 14.72 4.29
C GLU A 152 3.99 15.84 5.34
N ARG A 153 3.24 16.93 5.15
CA ARG A 153 3.14 18.02 6.14
C ARG A 153 2.59 17.55 7.47
N TYR A 154 1.58 16.67 7.47
CA TYR A 154 1.07 16.08 8.70
C TYR A 154 2.12 15.19 9.39
N GLN A 155 2.84 14.37 8.62
CA GLN A 155 3.92 13.51 9.11
C GLN A 155 5.14 14.29 9.60
N SER A 156 5.30 15.55 9.22
CA SER A 156 6.35 16.44 9.72
C SER A 156 5.92 17.25 10.94
N LEU A 157 4.65 17.18 11.38
CA LEU A 157 4.20 17.91 12.57
C LEU A 157 4.90 17.38 13.83
N PRO A 158 5.33 18.28 14.74
CA PRO A 158 5.71 17.91 16.10
C PRO A 158 4.61 17.09 16.81
N PRO A 159 4.97 16.20 17.75
CA PRO A 159 4.01 15.28 18.37
C PRO A 159 2.79 15.97 18.98
N ASP A 160 2.99 17.09 19.69
CA ASP A 160 1.94 17.88 20.32
C ASP A 160 0.98 18.51 19.29
N GLN A 161 1.51 19.02 18.19
CA GLN A 161 0.71 19.58 17.10
C GLN A 161 -0.08 18.50 16.37
N ARG A 162 0.52 17.32 16.19
CA ARG A 162 -0.15 16.17 15.58
C ARG A 162 -1.30 15.69 16.44
N GLU A 163 -1.09 15.56 17.75
CA GLU A 163 -2.13 15.16 18.70
C GLU A 163 -3.29 16.16 18.73
N ARG A 164 -3.00 17.47 18.67
CA ARG A 164 -4.04 18.50 18.51
C ARG A 164 -4.81 18.34 17.19
N PHE A 165 -4.12 18.06 16.09
CA PHE A 165 -4.77 17.81 14.80
C PHE A 165 -5.70 16.59 14.89
N ASP A 166 -5.23 15.49 15.47
CA ASP A 166 -5.98 14.23 15.58
C ASP A 166 -7.24 14.42 16.44
N ARG A 167 -7.13 15.07 17.60
CA ARG A 167 -8.29 15.42 18.45
C ARG A 167 -9.31 16.28 17.71
N ASN A 168 -8.84 17.29 16.95
CA ASN A 168 -9.73 18.14 16.16
C ASN A 168 -10.43 17.34 15.06
N LEU A 169 -9.73 16.40 14.41
CA LEU A 169 -10.30 15.52 13.40
C LEU A 169 -11.34 14.57 13.97
N GLU A 170 -11.08 14.00 15.15
CA GLU A 170 -12.04 13.14 15.87
C GLU A 170 -13.31 13.91 16.21
N ARG A 171 -13.15 15.09 16.81
CA ARG A 171 -14.28 15.99 17.10
C ARG A 171 -15.07 16.32 15.83
N TRP A 172 -14.40 16.58 14.71
CA TRP A 172 -15.06 16.85 13.44
C TRP A 172 -15.84 15.64 12.91
N ARG A 173 -15.29 14.43 13.06
CA ARG A 173 -15.92 13.17 12.63
C ARG A 173 -17.16 12.86 13.46
N SER A 174 -17.17 13.20 14.75
CA SER A 174 -18.33 12.99 15.63
C SER A 174 -19.43 14.05 15.48
N MET A 175 -19.19 15.15 14.76
CA MET A 175 -20.21 16.20 14.54
C MET A 175 -21.28 15.80 13.53
N THR A 176 -22.51 16.25 13.76
CA THR A 176 -23.61 16.19 12.78
C THR A 176 -23.35 17.14 11.59
N PRO A 177 -24.06 16.97 10.45
CA PRO A 177 -23.96 17.89 9.32
C PRO A 177 -24.18 19.37 9.72
N GLU A 178 -25.16 19.66 10.56
CA GLU A 178 -25.53 21.00 11.04
C GLU A 178 -24.42 21.59 11.91
N GLN A 179 -23.89 20.80 12.85
CA GLN A 179 -22.77 21.22 13.70
C GLN A 179 -21.52 21.54 12.86
N ARG A 180 -21.25 20.74 11.81
CA ARG A 180 -20.15 21.03 10.88
C ARG A 180 -20.39 22.30 10.09
N GLN A 181 -21.63 22.60 9.69
CA GLN A 181 -21.97 23.84 9.00
C GLN A 181 -21.73 25.06 9.91
N GLN A 182 -22.24 25.03 11.13
CA GLN A 182 -22.03 26.08 12.12
C GLN A 182 -20.53 26.31 12.40
N ALA A 183 -19.75 25.23 12.55
CA ALA A 183 -18.31 25.34 12.74
C ALA A 183 -17.60 26.02 11.54
N ARG A 184 -18.03 25.74 10.30
CA ARG A 184 -17.49 26.43 9.10
C ARG A 184 -17.82 27.91 9.09
N GLU A 185 -19.05 28.26 9.46
CA GLU A 185 -19.51 29.65 9.50
C GLU A 185 -18.73 30.44 10.57
N GLN A 186 -18.53 29.88 11.76
CA GLN A 186 -17.72 30.50 12.80
C GLN A 186 -16.27 30.73 12.35
N ILE A 187 -15.66 29.74 11.69
CA ILE A 187 -14.30 29.89 11.14
C ILE A 187 -14.27 30.99 10.06
N ARG A 188 -15.30 31.07 9.21
CA ARG A 188 -15.41 32.09 8.17
C ARG A 188 -15.51 33.50 8.76
N GLN A 189 -16.28 33.68 9.83
CA GLN A 189 -16.44 34.96 10.52
C GLN A 189 -15.17 35.39 11.27
N ARG A 190 -14.43 34.43 11.85
CA ARG A 190 -13.18 34.70 12.56
C ARG A 190 -11.98 34.91 11.65
N ARG A 191 -12.07 34.51 10.38
CA ARG A 191 -10.99 34.72 9.42
C ARG A 191 -10.99 36.22 9.08
N PRO A 192 -9.91 36.97 9.36
CA PRO A 192 -9.85 38.37 8.94
C PRO A 192 -10.06 38.45 7.42
N PRO A 193 -10.73 39.50 6.91
CA PRO A 193 -10.86 39.68 5.47
C PRO A 193 -9.46 39.58 4.88
N ALA A 194 -9.33 38.79 3.80
CA ALA A 194 -8.07 38.77 3.05
C ALA A 194 -7.71 40.24 2.77
N PRO A 195 -6.44 40.66 2.96
CA PRO A 195 -6.01 41.98 2.54
C PRO A 195 -6.56 42.19 1.13
N ARG A 196 -7.27 43.30 0.92
CA ARG A 196 -7.64 43.69 -0.44
C ARG A 196 -6.32 43.81 -1.18
N GLU A 197 -5.91 42.78 -1.91
CA GLU A 197 -4.95 42.95 -2.97
C GLU A 197 -5.58 44.03 -3.84
N ILE A 198 -4.99 45.23 -3.78
CA ILE A 198 -5.18 46.24 -4.79
C ILE A 198 -4.71 45.52 -6.05
N ARG A 199 -5.65 44.91 -6.76
CA ARG A 199 -5.39 44.34 -8.06
C ARG A 199 -4.89 45.53 -8.87
N PRO A 200 -3.63 45.55 -9.34
CA PRO A 200 -3.19 46.63 -10.19
C PRO A 200 -4.20 46.75 -11.34
N PRO A 201 -4.49 47.98 -11.82
CA PRO A 201 -5.39 48.16 -12.94
C PRO A 201 -5.02 47.15 -14.01
N ARG A 202 -6.02 46.40 -14.51
CA ARG A 202 -5.78 45.64 -15.73
C ARG A 202 -5.38 46.68 -16.76
N ASP A 203 -4.15 46.53 -17.25
CA ASP A 203 -3.73 47.21 -18.45
C ASP A 203 -4.56 46.60 -19.57
N ASP A 204 -5.75 47.18 -19.78
CA ASP A 204 -6.62 46.85 -20.88
C ASP A 204 -5.99 47.48 -22.13
N GLY A 205 -4.84 46.94 -22.54
CA GLY A 205 -4.20 47.14 -23.83
C GLY A 205 -5.05 46.51 -24.92
N GLY A 206 -6.28 47.00 -25.08
CA GLY A 206 -7.14 46.69 -26.21
C GLY A 206 -6.65 47.47 -27.43
N PRO A 207 -6.42 46.81 -28.58
CA PRO A 207 -5.95 47.50 -29.77
C PRO A 207 -6.98 48.54 -30.22
N GLY A 208 -6.48 49.75 -30.47
CA GLY A 208 -7.27 50.92 -30.83
C GLY A 208 -8.22 50.67 -32.00
N ARG A 209 -9.47 51.11 -31.84
CA ARG A 209 -10.40 51.31 -32.93
C ARG A 209 -9.81 52.36 -33.88
N ARG A 210 -9.57 52.00 -35.14
CA ARG A 210 -9.37 52.99 -36.21
C ARG A 210 -10.74 53.61 -36.56
N PRO A 211 -10.83 54.92 -36.83
CA PRO A 211 -12.08 55.54 -37.22
C PRO A 211 -12.40 55.24 -38.69
N ARG A 212 -13.72 55.18 -38.92
CA ARG A 212 -14.54 55.07 -40.13
C ARG A 212 -13.86 54.95 -41.49
#